data_AF-A0A1U7MVF3-F1
#
_entry.id   AF-A0A1U7MVF3-F1
#
_cell.length_a   1.000
_cell.length_b   1.000
_cell.length_c   1.000
_cell.angle_alpha   90.00
_cell.angle_beta   90.00
_cell.angle_gamma   90.00
#
_symmetry.space_group_name_H-M   'P 1'
#
loop_
_entity.id
_entity.type
_entity.pdbx_description
1 polymer ?
#
loop_
_entity_poly.entity_id
_entity_poly.type
_entity_poly.pdbx_seq_one_letter_code
_entity_poly.pdbx_strand_id
1 'polypeptide(L)'
;MIQIGQEIHNRYKVIKKLGSGNFSQTFEVEDLLGINSSNLGKMKVLKVLKLSYYSNSKMREKVVELFQREVEVLKQLNHPGIPRVEPDSYFRFVPNKNNQDDFLHCLVMEKIDGLTLEEWLGQNNQLITEAQAIDWLKQLIVILNEIHPKYLHRDIKPDNIMVRPNGQLVLIDFGAVKALTQKYIIQQQITSQNTSIGTLGYMPPEMMNEHEAYPQSDFFSLGRTFVRLLSRKHPSDFTQDLQTQKLFWRNEVKFVSKRLLDLIDFLMEHDWKNRPKNTQEILLYMLDFMMVTTANNHYKNPNIVGSKRGKLSNYNFINSGLLIFSIVLNFFLIGLLIKVYYLMPVVVLLLFVVVSILSISLVFPLEFPLFIKRVYKLLLSSKISLFCHSGRRNMKKKPLKP
;
A
#
# COMPACT_ATOMS: atom_id res chain seq x y z
N MET A 1 22.34 27.02 -7.52
CA MET A 1 21.99 26.31 -6.28
C MET A 1 20.88 27.08 -5.56
N ILE A 2 20.02 26.40 -4.81
CA ILE A 2 18.98 27.04 -4.00
C ILE A 2 19.58 27.59 -2.70
N GLN A 3 19.18 28.79 -2.30
CA GLN A 3 19.67 29.48 -1.09
C GLN A 3 18.57 29.58 -0.01
N ILE A 4 18.98 29.66 1.25
CA ILE A 4 18.07 29.95 2.37
C ILE A 4 17.51 31.37 2.21
N GLY A 5 16.21 31.54 2.47
CA GLY A 5 15.47 32.78 2.28
C GLY A 5 15.03 33.03 0.83
N GLN A 6 15.51 32.25 -0.14
CA GLN A 6 15.11 32.38 -1.53
C GLN A 6 13.64 32.02 -1.72
N GLU A 7 12.93 32.84 -2.49
CA GLU A 7 11.59 32.53 -2.96
C GLU A 7 11.65 31.74 -4.27
N ILE A 8 10.92 30.63 -4.32
CA ILE A 8 10.87 29.71 -5.44
C ILE A 8 9.43 29.68 -5.95
N HIS A 9 9.30 29.81 -7.28
CA HIS A 9 8.01 29.74 -7.97
C HIS A 9 6.98 30.76 -7.46
N ASN A 10 7.45 31.93 -7.02
CA ASN A 10 6.64 33.02 -6.45
C ASN A 10 5.66 32.57 -5.34
N ARG A 11 6.02 31.52 -4.60
CA ARG A 11 5.12 30.85 -3.66
C ARG A 11 5.84 30.23 -2.47
N TYR A 12 7.01 29.63 -2.69
CA TYR A 12 7.69 28.85 -1.66
C TYR A 12 8.95 29.54 -1.17
N LYS A 13 8.96 29.97 0.09
CA LYS A 13 10.15 30.55 0.71
C LYS A 13 10.99 29.47 1.36
N VAL A 14 12.27 29.38 1.00
CA VAL A 14 13.18 28.37 1.54
C VAL A 14 13.58 28.74 2.97
N ILE A 15 13.28 27.85 3.92
CA ILE A 15 13.54 28.08 5.35
C ILE A 15 14.86 27.44 5.78
N LYS A 16 15.04 26.15 5.49
CA LYS A 16 16.29 25.43 5.79
C LYS A 16 16.43 24.18 4.94
N LYS A 17 17.65 23.66 4.85
CA LYS A 17 17.92 22.34 4.27
C LYS A 17 17.56 21.25 5.28
N LEU A 18 16.82 20.24 4.83
CA LEU A 18 16.45 19.08 5.66
C LEU A 18 17.40 17.91 5.42
N GLY A 19 17.75 17.66 4.16
CA GLY A 19 18.52 16.49 3.81
C GLY A 19 19.09 16.53 2.40
N SER A 20 19.86 15.49 2.10
CA SER A 20 20.53 15.34 0.82
C SER A 20 20.65 13.85 0.52
N GLY A 21 19.72 13.34 -0.29
CA GLY A 21 19.80 11.98 -0.82
C GLY A 21 20.73 11.87 -2.03
N ASN A 22 20.83 10.65 -2.55
CA ASN A 22 21.65 10.31 -3.72
C ASN A 22 21.29 11.15 -4.94
N PHE A 23 19.98 11.36 -5.20
CA PHE A 23 19.49 12.01 -6.41
C PHE A 23 18.80 13.35 -6.17
N SER A 24 18.57 13.69 -4.90
CA SER A 24 17.78 14.86 -4.55
C SER A 24 18.29 15.57 -3.30
N GLN A 25 17.82 16.80 -3.13
CA GLN A 25 18.00 17.62 -1.95
C GLN A 25 16.62 17.99 -1.43
N THR A 26 16.43 17.95 -0.11
CA THR A 26 15.16 18.31 0.52
C THR A 26 15.34 19.56 1.36
N PHE A 27 14.36 20.45 1.28
CA PHE A 27 14.31 21.71 2.02
C PHE A 27 12.95 21.84 2.70
N GLU A 28 12.95 22.47 3.87
CA GLU A 28 11.72 22.99 4.47
C GLU A 28 11.42 24.33 3.81
N VAL A 29 10.18 24.51 3.37
CA VAL A 29 9.70 25.73 2.72
C VAL A 29 8.39 26.19 3.34
N GLU A 30 8.19 27.50 3.39
CA GLU A 30 6.91 28.11 3.76
C GLU A 30 6.10 28.39 2.49
N ASP A 31 4.85 27.94 2.45
CA ASP A 31 3.91 28.21 1.36
C ASP A 31 3.23 29.57 1.57
N LEU A 32 3.69 30.60 0.85
CA LEU A 32 3.29 31.99 0.99
C LEU A 32 1.91 32.31 0.39
N LEU A 33 1.36 31.44 -0.46
CA LEU A 33 0.05 31.67 -1.09
C LEU A 33 -1.00 30.70 -0.56
N GLY A 34 -0.63 29.44 -0.32
CA GLY A 34 -1.58 28.37 -0.05
C GLY A 34 -2.57 28.16 -1.21
N ILE A 35 -3.28 27.03 -1.21
CA ILE A 35 -4.42 26.84 -2.13
C ILE A 35 -5.68 27.52 -1.58
N ASN A 36 -5.75 27.74 -0.26
CA ASN A 36 -6.86 28.35 0.45
C ASN A 36 -6.35 28.98 1.76
N SER A 37 -7.20 29.76 2.44
CA SER A 37 -6.83 30.47 3.67
C SER A 37 -6.31 29.56 4.79
N SER A 38 -6.73 28.29 4.82
CA SER A 38 -6.24 27.30 5.81
C SER A 38 -4.82 26.78 5.54
N ASN A 39 -4.27 27.01 4.34
CA ASN A 39 -2.95 26.54 3.93
C ASN A 39 -1.91 27.67 3.81
N LEU A 40 -2.31 28.93 4.08
CA LEU A 40 -1.43 30.08 4.03
C LEU A 40 -0.36 30.00 5.14
N GLY A 41 0.91 30.20 4.78
CA GLY A 41 2.05 30.15 5.71
C GLY A 41 2.38 28.74 6.22
N LYS A 42 1.81 27.69 5.60
CA LYS A 42 2.05 26.31 6.06
C LYS A 42 3.44 25.84 5.63
N MET A 43 4.14 25.18 6.54
CA MET A 43 5.41 24.54 6.23
C MET A 43 5.21 23.28 5.36
N LYS A 44 6.07 23.13 4.36
CA LYS A 44 6.06 22.07 3.36
C LYS A 44 7.48 21.55 3.15
N VAL A 45 7.61 20.43 2.44
CA VAL A 45 8.90 19.90 1.99
C VAL A 45 9.06 20.13 0.50
N LEU A 46 10.15 20.78 0.10
CA LEU A 46 10.57 20.92 -1.28
C LEU A 46 11.69 19.91 -1.57
N LYS A 47 11.41 18.94 -2.44
CA LYS A 47 12.40 18.00 -2.98
C LYS A 47 12.88 18.50 -4.34
N VAL A 48 14.20 18.54 -4.52
CA VAL A 48 14.87 19.13 -5.69
C VAL A 48 15.81 18.09 -6.29
N LEU A 49 15.63 17.78 -7.56
CA LEU A 49 16.48 16.82 -8.27
C LEU A 49 17.86 17.42 -8.54
N LYS A 50 18.92 16.63 -8.32
CA LYS A 50 20.31 17.01 -8.59
C LYS A 50 20.80 16.37 -9.89
N LEU A 51 20.78 17.14 -10.97
CA LEU A 51 21.28 16.68 -12.27
C LEU A 51 22.81 16.82 -12.42
N SER A 52 23.46 17.62 -11.58
CA SER A 52 24.88 17.95 -11.68
C SER A 52 25.82 16.75 -11.50
N TYR A 53 25.36 15.64 -10.91
CA TYR A 53 26.16 14.42 -10.78
C TYR A 53 26.20 13.58 -12.06
N TYR A 54 25.41 13.93 -13.07
CA TYR A 54 25.23 13.13 -14.27
C TYR A 54 25.76 13.84 -15.51
N SER A 55 26.96 13.44 -15.94
CA SER A 55 27.58 13.91 -17.18
C SER A 55 26.87 13.37 -18.43
N ASN A 56 26.36 12.12 -18.38
CA ASN A 56 25.69 11.45 -19.49
C ASN A 56 24.23 11.92 -19.65
N SER A 57 23.87 12.39 -20.84
CA SER A 57 22.52 12.89 -21.16
C SER A 57 21.42 11.84 -21.00
N LYS A 58 21.66 10.59 -21.41
CA LYS A 58 20.70 9.48 -21.27
C LYS A 58 20.44 9.15 -19.81
N MET A 59 21.46 9.25 -18.97
CA MET A 59 21.34 9.04 -17.52
C MET A 59 20.56 10.18 -16.86
N ARG A 60 20.78 11.44 -17.28
CA ARG A 60 19.97 12.57 -16.83
C ARG A 60 18.50 12.38 -17.13
N GLU A 61 18.16 12.06 -18.38
CA GLU A 61 16.77 11.80 -18.80
C GLU A 61 16.12 10.71 -17.96
N LYS A 62 16.84 9.60 -17.74
CA LYS A 62 16.38 8.48 -16.92
C LYS A 62 16.08 8.88 -15.46
N VAL A 63 16.92 9.71 -14.85
CA VAL A 63 16.72 10.17 -13.45
C VAL A 63 15.57 11.17 -13.37
N VAL A 64 15.39 12.02 -14.38
CA VAL A 64 14.21 12.88 -14.50
C VAL A 64 12.94 12.05 -14.60
N GLU A 65 12.92 10.99 -15.41
CA GLU A 65 11.76 10.09 -15.52
C GLU A 65 11.43 9.41 -14.18
N LEU A 66 12.43 9.00 -13.40
CA LEU A 66 12.21 8.42 -12.07
C LEU A 66 11.62 9.44 -11.10
N PHE A 67 12.12 10.68 -11.12
CA PHE A 67 11.59 11.76 -10.29
C PHE A 67 10.15 12.12 -10.68
N GLN A 68 9.86 12.23 -11.98
CA GLN A 68 8.49 12.46 -12.47
C GLN A 68 7.56 11.31 -12.11
N ARG A 69 8.05 10.07 -12.12
CA ARG A 69 7.26 8.92 -11.66
C ARG A 69 6.89 9.04 -10.20
N GLU A 70 7.83 9.42 -9.33
CA GLU A 70 7.55 9.66 -7.91
C GLU A 70 6.41 10.69 -7.75
N VAL A 71 6.47 11.80 -8.49
CA VAL A 71 5.42 12.83 -8.52
C VAL A 71 4.06 12.22 -8.92
N GLU A 72 4.02 11.48 -10.03
CA GLU A 72 2.77 10.90 -10.54
C GLU A 72 2.18 9.85 -9.61
N VAL A 73 3.02 9.07 -8.94
CA VAL A 73 2.57 8.12 -7.91
C VAL A 73 1.94 8.86 -6.74
N LEU A 74 2.64 9.85 -6.17
CA LEU A 74 2.14 10.58 -5.01
C LEU A 74 0.85 11.35 -5.31
N LYS A 75 0.68 11.89 -6.52
CA LYS A 75 -0.57 12.55 -6.94
C LYS A 75 -1.77 11.60 -7.02
N GLN A 76 -1.54 10.30 -7.21
CA GLN A 76 -2.60 9.30 -7.34
C GLN A 76 -3.00 8.64 -6.01
N LEU A 77 -2.19 8.80 -4.97
CA LEU A 77 -2.41 8.16 -3.67
C LEU A 77 -3.09 9.14 -2.71
N ASN A 78 -4.00 8.64 -1.90
CA ASN A 78 -4.73 9.44 -0.93
C ASN A 78 -4.95 8.64 0.37
N HIS A 79 -3.85 8.49 1.10
CA HIS A 79 -3.80 7.77 2.37
C HIS A 79 -3.22 8.69 3.46
N PRO A 80 -3.72 8.67 4.70
CA PRO A 80 -3.14 9.49 5.78
C PRO A 80 -1.72 9.04 6.18
N GLY A 81 -1.32 7.83 5.82
CA GLY A 81 0.04 7.30 5.98
C GLY A 81 0.96 7.53 4.77
N ILE A 82 0.61 8.43 3.85
CA ILE A 82 1.43 8.81 2.68
C ILE A 82 1.42 10.36 2.58
N PRO A 83 2.55 11.03 2.29
CA PRO A 83 2.59 12.48 2.19
C PRO A 83 1.63 13.00 1.12
N ARG A 84 0.81 13.98 1.48
CA ARG A 84 -0.09 14.61 0.52
C ARG A 84 0.67 15.51 -0.46
N VAL A 85 0.33 15.38 -1.73
CA VAL A 85 0.87 16.19 -2.82
C VAL A 85 -0.27 16.92 -3.52
N GLU A 86 -0.06 18.21 -3.82
CA GLU A 86 -1.05 19.04 -4.51
C GLU A 86 -0.93 18.88 -6.04
N PRO A 87 -1.99 19.11 -6.84
CA PRO A 87 -1.93 18.91 -8.29
C PRO A 87 -0.83 19.73 -9.00
N ASP A 88 -0.54 20.93 -8.51
CA ASP A 88 0.44 21.90 -9.01
C ASP A 88 1.79 21.88 -8.27
N SER A 89 1.99 20.89 -7.38
CA SER A 89 3.20 20.72 -6.56
C SER A 89 4.52 20.53 -7.33
N TYR A 90 4.45 20.11 -8.59
CA TYR A 90 5.63 19.84 -9.42
C TYR A 90 5.82 20.94 -10.44
N PHE A 91 7.02 21.50 -10.47
CA PHE A 91 7.39 22.58 -11.38
C PHE A 91 8.90 22.54 -11.69
N ARG A 92 9.28 23.29 -12.73
CA ARG A 92 10.68 23.57 -13.07
C ARG A 92 11.05 24.95 -12.56
N PHE A 93 12.23 25.07 -11.96
CA PHE A 93 12.74 26.33 -11.42
C PHE A 93 14.09 26.68 -12.03
N VAL A 94 14.24 27.91 -12.52
CA VAL A 94 15.51 28.41 -13.09
C VAL A 94 16.23 29.26 -12.03
N PRO A 95 17.25 28.73 -11.33
CA PRO A 95 18.00 29.50 -10.34
C PRO A 95 18.80 30.66 -10.95
N ASN A 96 19.32 30.51 -12.17
CA ASN A 96 20.07 31.56 -12.87
C ASN A 96 19.27 32.09 -14.06
N LYS A 97 18.70 33.29 -13.93
CA LYS A 97 17.89 33.92 -15.00
C LYS A 97 18.66 34.12 -16.31
N ASN A 98 19.99 34.13 -16.27
CA ASN A 98 20.84 34.28 -17.45
C ASN A 98 21.10 32.96 -18.19
N ASN A 99 20.66 31.82 -17.64
CA ASN A 99 20.79 30.51 -18.28
C ASN A 99 19.49 29.71 -18.10
N GLN A 100 18.57 29.82 -19.07
CA GLN A 100 17.27 29.14 -19.03
C GLN A 100 17.38 27.61 -19.09
N ASP A 101 18.48 27.09 -19.63
CA ASP A 101 18.73 25.65 -19.71
C ASP A 101 19.17 25.05 -18.37
N ASP A 102 19.60 25.88 -17.42
CA ASP A 102 19.90 25.48 -16.05
C ASP A 102 18.63 25.53 -15.19
N PHE A 103 17.75 24.54 -15.36
CA PHE A 103 16.54 24.39 -14.56
C PHE A 103 16.60 23.17 -13.63
N LEU A 104 15.91 23.29 -12.50
CA LEU A 104 15.79 22.27 -11.47
C LEU A 104 14.37 21.69 -11.47
N HIS A 105 14.27 20.37 -11.37
CA HIS A 105 12.98 19.70 -11.12
C HIS A 105 12.65 19.77 -9.64
N CYS A 106 11.48 20.28 -9.32
CA CYS A 106 11.02 20.53 -7.95
C CYS A 106 9.70 19.81 -7.69
N LEU A 107 9.55 19.22 -6.51
CA LEU A 107 8.32 18.64 -5.99
C LEU A 107 8.07 19.18 -4.58
N VAL A 108 6.91 19.79 -4.37
CA VAL A 108 6.46 20.23 -3.04
C VAL A 108 5.45 19.25 -2.47
N MET A 109 5.67 18.80 -1.24
CA MET A 109 4.79 17.85 -0.56
C MET A 109 4.53 18.27 0.88
N GLU A 110 3.57 17.60 1.51
CA GLU A 110 3.30 17.74 2.93
C GLU A 110 4.58 17.59 3.77
N LYS A 111 4.77 18.50 4.72
CA LYS A 111 5.73 18.32 5.80
C LYS A 111 5.07 17.46 6.88
N ILE A 112 5.69 16.33 7.18
CA ILE A 112 5.25 15.46 8.27
C ILE A 112 5.87 15.98 9.56
N ASP A 113 5.02 16.41 10.49
CA ASP A 113 5.45 16.73 11.84
C ASP A 113 5.67 15.43 12.61
N GLY A 114 6.93 15.06 12.83
CA GLY A 114 7.33 13.80 13.42
C GLY A 114 8.81 13.49 13.24
N LEU A 115 9.23 12.32 13.71
CA LEU A 115 10.58 11.79 13.53
C LEU A 115 10.53 10.64 12.55
N THR A 116 11.59 10.40 11.78
CA THR A 116 11.81 9.09 11.18
C THR A 116 11.91 8.02 12.28
N LEU A 117 11.58 6.77 11.98
CA LEU A 117 11.72 5.69 12.96
C LEU A 117 13.19 5.46 13.33
N GLU A 118 14.13 5.79 12.44
CA GLU A 118 15.57 5.75 12.77
C GLU A 118 15.94 6.85 13.78
N GLU A 119 15.50 8.10 13.58
CA GLU A 119 15.68 9.18 14.57
C GLU A 119 14.97 8.86 15.89
N TRP A 120 13.77 8.30 15.81
CA TRP A 120 13.01 7.86 16.99
C TRP A 120 13.79 6.80 17.77
N LEU A 121 14.41 5.82 17.10
CA LEU A 121 15.30 4.84 17.74
C LEU A 121 16.54 5.50 18.36
N GLY A 122 17.12 6.51 17.70
CA GLY A 122 18.27 7.24 18.20
C GLY A 122 17.98 8.07 19.45
N GLN A 123 16.79 8.68 19.53
CA GLN A 123 16.38 9.53 20.65
C GLN A 123 15.81 8.74 21.83
N ASN A 124 15.15 7.61 21.57
CA ASN A 124 14.54 6.78 22.61
C ASN A 124 15.47 5.64 22.99
N ASN A 125 15.78 5.50 24.27
CA ASN A 125 16.59 4.39 24.78
C ASN A 125 15.78 3.09 25.01
N GLN A 126 14.48 3.12 24.76
CA GLN A 126 13.60 1.97 24.99
C GLN A 126 13.34 1.20 23.68
N LEU A 127 13.17 -0.12 23.81
CA LEU A 127 12.66 -0.98 22.75
C LEU A 127 11.17 -0.75 22.56
N ILE A 128 10.69 -0.89 21.32
CA ILE A 128 9.24 -0.90 21.09
C ILE A 128 8.63 -2.14 21.75
N THR A 129 7.43 -1.99 22.31
CA THR A 129 6.68 -3.11 22.86
C THR A 129 6.10 -3.96 21.74
N GLU A 130 5.73 -5.22 22.04
CA GLU A 130 5.01 -6.07 21.08
C GLU A 130 3.71 -5.41 20.58
N ALA A 131 2.96 -4.76 21.48
CA ALA A 131 1.73 -4.05 21.10
C ALA A 131 2.01 -2.91 20.11
N GLN A 132 3.06 -2.12 20.35
CA GLN A 132 3.47 -1.06 19.44
C GLN A 132 3.94 -1.64 18.08
N ALA A 133 4.68 -2.75 18.11
CA ALA A 133 5.15 -3.41 16.90
C ALA A 133 3.98 -3.93 16.05
N ILE A 134 2.98 -4.56 16.67
CA ILE A 134 1.77 -5.04 15.99
C ILE A 134 0.99 -3.88 15.38
N ASP A 135 0.80 -2.79 16.13
CA ASP A 135 0.09 -1.60 15.64
C ASP A 135 0.81 -0.98 14.43
N TRP A 136 2.11 -0.71 14.56
CA TRP A 136 2.93 -0.17 13.47
C TRP A 136 2.98 -1.07 12.25
N LEU A 137 3.10 -2.39 12.45
CA LEU A 137 3.09 -3.34 11.35
C LEU A 137 1.75 -3.27 10.62
N LYS A 138 0.63 -3.24 11.35
CA LYS A 138 -0.70 -3.11 10.77
C LYS A 138 -0.85 -1.82 9.95
N GLN A 139 -0.40 -0.69 10.49
CA GLN A 139 -0.44 0.60 9.78
C GLN A 139 0.33 0.53 8.45
N LEU A 140 1.55 -0.03 8.46
CA LEU A 140 2.38 -0.18 7.26
C LEU A 140 1.78 -1.16 6.24
N ILE A 141 1.17 -2.25 6.69
CA ILE A 141 0.48 -3.19 5.79
C ILE A 141 -0.74 -2.53 5.13
N VAL A 142 -1.48 -1.68 5.86
CA VAL A 142 -2.59 -0.90 5.28
C VAL A 142 -2.08 0.10 4.24
N ILE A 143 -0.97 0.79 4.51
CA ILE A 143 -0.31 1.68 3.53
C ILE A 143 0.09 0.89 2.28
N LEU A 144 0.77 -0.25 2.44
CA LEU A 144 1.18 -1.10 1.32
C LEU A 144 0.00 -1.64 0.52
N ASN A 145 -1.14 -1.88 1.16
CA ASN A 145 -2.35 -2.34 0.49
C ASN A 145 -2.90 -1.29 -0.50
N GLU A 146 -2.66 -0.01 -0.27
CA GLU A 146 -3.01 1.06 -1.22
C GLU A 146 -2.02 1.18 -2.38
N ILE A 147 -0.74 0.88 -2.12
CA ILE A 147 0.37 1.04 -3.08
C ILE A 147 0.46 -0.16 -4.05
N HIS A 148 0.43 -1.38 -3.51
CA HIS A 148 0.69 -2.64 -4.22
C HIS A 148 -0.22 -2.98 -5.41
N PRO A 149 -1.46 -2.46 -5.55
CA PRO A 149 -2.24 -2.67 -6.77
C PRO A 149 -1.57 -2.13 -8.04
N LYS A 150 -0.69 -1.12 -7.91
CA LYS A 150 -0.06 -0.47 -9.07
C LYS A 150 1.45 -0.38 -8.95
N TYR A 151 1.98 -0.23 -7.74
CA TYR A 151 3.36 0.18 -7.50
C TYR A 151 4.04 -0.65 -6.39
N LEU A 152 5.37 -0.61 -6.38
CA LEU A 152 6.24 -1.17 -5.34
C LEU A 152 7.12 -0.06 -4.77
N HIS A 153 7.29 -0.01 -3.46
CA HIS A 153 8.07 1.03 -2.78
C HIS A 153 9.58 0.85 -2.98
N ARG A 154 10.08 -0.37 -2.75
CA ARG A 154 11.47 -0.83 -2.98
C ARG A 154 12.57 -0.29 -2.07
N ASP A 155 12.26 0.64 -1.16
CA ASP A 155 13.22 1.11 -0.13
C ASP A 155 12.54 1.31 1.23
N ILE A 156 11.87 0.26 1.75
CA ILE A 156 11.24 0.30 3.07
C ILE A 156 12.30 0.05 4.14
N LYS A 157 12.47 1.02 5.05
CA LYS A 157 13.41 1.01 6.17
C LYS A 157 13.03 2.09 7.18
N PRO A 158 13.58 2.09 8.41
CA PRO A 158 13.25 3.09 9.43
C PRO A 158 13.47 4.55 9.00
N ASP A 159 14.47 4.85 8.17
CA ASP A 159 14.71 6.21 7.65
C ASP A 159 13.57 6.73 6.78
N ASN A 160 12.84 5.83 6.12
CA ASN A 160 11.78 6.16 5.17
C ASN A 160 10.38 6.00 5.79
N ILE A 161 10.28 5.84 7.11
CA ILE A 161 9.01 5.77 7.84
C ILE A 161 9.05 6.82 8.93
N MET A 162 8.13 7.78 8.90
CA MET A 162 7.99 8.78 9.95
C MET A 162 6.85 8.45 10.90
N VAL A 163 7.01 8.76 12.17
CA VAL A 163 5.99 8.65 13.21
C VAL A 163 5.57 10.06 13.67
N ARG A 164 4.27 10.35 13.54
CA ARG A 164 3.67 11.57 14.07
C ARG A 164 3.52 11.51 15.59
N PRO A 165 3.37 12.63 16.30
CA PRO A 165 3.16 12.66 17.76
C PRO A 165 1.97 11.82 18.24
N ASN A 166 0.95 11.62 17.40
CA ASN A 166 -0.21 10.78 17.70
C ASN A 166 0.03 9.27 17.46
N GLY A 167 1.25 8.86 17.10
CA GLY A 167 1.62 7.47 16.82
C GLY A 167 1.30 6.98 15.40
N GLN A 168 0.76 7.83 14.53
CA GLN A 168 0.48 7.49 13.15
C GLN A 168 1.78 7.42 12.32
N LEU A 169 1.95 6.32 11.59
CA LEU A 169 3.05 6.13 10.65
C LEU A 169 2.73 6.74 9.28
N VAL A 170 3.77 7.31 8.68
CA VAL A 170 3.76 7.85 7.33
C VAL A 170 4.95 7.26 6.56
N LEU A 171 4.68 6.53 5.49
CA LEU A 171 5.72 6.03 4.59
C LEU A 171 6.13 7.15 3.63
N ILE A 172 7.41 7.47 3.59
CA ILE A 172 7.98 8.58 2.80
C ILE A 172 9.01 8.07 1.78
N ASP A 173 9.45 8.98 0.90
CA ASP A 173 10.47 8.75 -0.14
C ASP A 173 10.12 7.67 -1.16
N PHE A 174 9.26 8.02 -2.11
CA PHE A 174 8.85 7.17 -3.22
C PHE A 174 9.84 7.24 -4.40
N GLY A 175 11.08 7.71 -4.18
CA GLY A 175 12.08 7.86 -5.24
C GLY A 175 12.52 6.54 -5.90
N ALA A 176 12.34 5.40 -5.20
CA ALA A 176 12.64 4.06 -5.72
C ALA A 176 11.44 3.36 -6.39
N VAL A 177 10.28 4.02 -6.45
CA VAL A 177 9.01 3.39 -6.81
C VAL A 177 9.01 2.81 -8.22
N LYS A 178 8.38 1.63 -8.38
CA LYS A 178 8.26 0.91 -9.66
C LYS A 178 6.82 0.48 -9.89
N ALA A 179 6.27 0.64 -11.10
CA ALA A 179 4.98 0.05 -11.44
C ALA A 179 5.12 -1.42 -11.80
N LEU A 180 4.14 -2.23 -11.40
CA LEU A 180 4.13 -3.67 -11.60
C LEU A 180 4.11 -4.10 -13.08
N THR A 181 3.63 -3.26 -13.98
CA THR A 181 3.53 -3.56 -15.42
C THR A 181 4.85 -3.40 -16.18
N GLN A 182 5.90 -2.86 -15.56
CA GLN A 182 7.18 -2.61 -16.22
C GLN A 182 8.24 -3.64 -15.79
N LYS A 183 8.59 -4.55 -16.71
CA LYS A 183 9.88 -5.25 -16.65
C LYS A 183 10.96 -4.21 -16.94
N TYR A 184 11.81 -3.89 -15.98
CA TYR A 184 12.76 -2.80 -16.17
C TYR A 184 14.20 -3.22 -15.91
N ILE A 185 15.00 -3.18 -16.98
CA ILE A 185 16.42 -3.56 -17.10
C ILE A 185 17.34 -2.41 -16.63
N ILE A 186 16.84 -1.39 -15.89
CA ILE A 186 17.65 -0.20 -15.52
C ILE A 186 18.89 -0.54 -14.74
N GLN A 187 18.85 -1.65 -14.00
CA GLN A 187 19.79 -1.95 -12.94
C GLN A 187 21.24 -2.08 -13.41
N GLN A 188 21.53 -2.22 -14.71
CA GLN A 188 22.92 -2.24 -15.19
C GLN A 188 23.50 -0.87 -15.54
N GLN A 189 22.68 0.14 -15.90
CA GLN A 189 23.18 1.41 -16.42
C GLN A 189 23.25 2.53 -15.38
N ILE A 190 22.41 2.51 -14.34
CA ILE A 190 22.52 3.45 -13.22
C ILE A 190 23.57 2.99 -12.19
N THR A 191 23.79 1.68 -12.03
CA THR A 191 24.71 1.10 -11.03
C THR A 191 26.19 1.29 -11.33
N SER A 192 26.57 1.72 -12.55
CA SER A 192 27.97 2.02 -12.89
C SER A 192 28.57 3.17 -12.07
N GLN A 193 27.76 3.90 -11.30
CA GLN A 193 28.17 4.98 -10.37
C GLN A 193 27.75 4.70 -8.90
N ASN A 194 27.84 3.46 -8.42
CA ASN A 194 27.55 3.08 -7.01
C ASN A 194 26.11 3.32 -6.53
N THR A 195 25.16 3.52 -7.43
CA THR A 195 23.77 3.75 -7.06
C THR A 195 22.95 2.47 -7.14
N SER A 196 23.08 1.64 -6.10
CA SER A 196 22.20 0.51 -5.82
C SER A 196 20.82 1.01 -5.39
N ILE A 197 19.74 0.48 -5.97
CA ILE A 197 18.37 0.76 -5.51
C ILE A 197 18.07 -0.16 -4.33
N GLY A 198 17.75 0.43 -3.18
CA GLY A 198 17.55 -0.28 -1.92
C GLY A 198 18.76 -0.14 -0.99
N THR A 199 18.50 -0.27 0.31
CA THR A 199 19.51 -0.06 1.35
C THR A 199 20.07 -1.40 1.85
N LEU A 200 21.40 -1.51 1.99
CA LEU A 200 22.05 -2.73 2.46
C LEU A 200 21.47 -3.17 3.81
N GLY A 201 21.25 -4.47 3.99
CA GLY A 201 20.60 -5.04 5.18
C GLY A 201 19.07 -5.09 5.11
N TYR A 202 18.44 -4.21 4.32
CA TYR A 202 16.99 -4.19 4.09
C TYR A 202 16.61 -4.74 2.70
N MET A 203 17.49 -4.53 1.72
CA MET A 203 17.26 -4.95 0.34
C MET A 203 17.06 -6.47 0.23
N PRO A 204 16.01 -6.94 -0.47
CA PRO A 204 15.73 -8.36 -0.66
C PRO A 204 16.73 -9.07 -1.58
N PRO A 205 16.98 -10.38 -1.38
CA PRO A 205 17.94 -11.15 -2.19
C PRO A 205 17.64 -11.14 -3.70
N GLU A 206 16.37 -11.23 -4.11
CA GLU A 206 15.99 -11.23 -5.52
C GLU A 206 16.29 -9.89 -6.22
N MET A 207 16.27 -8.78 -5.47
CA MET A 207 16.67 -7.46 -5.99
C MET A 207 18.18 -7.35 -6.17
N MET A 208 18.96 -8.04 -5.33
CA MET A 208 20.43 -8.09 -5.42
C MET A 208 20.90 -9.01 -6.55
N ASN A 209 20.33 -10.21 -6.63
CA ASN A 209 20.83 -11.28 -7.49
C ASN A 209 20.23 -11.21 -8.90
N GLU A 210 18.92 -10.98 -8.98
CA GLU A 210 18.14 -11.14 -10.22
C GLU A 210 17.67 -9.79 -10.78
N HIS A 211 17.85 -8.70 -10.03
CA HIS A 211 17.39 -7.38 -10.41
C HIS A 211 15.86 -7.32 -10.61
N GLU A 212 15.14 -8.20 -9.91
CA GLU A 212 13.68 -8.28 -9.93
C GLU A 212 13.08 -7.78 -8.62
N ALA A 213 11.85 -7.31 -8.66
CA ALA A 213 11.15 -6.79 -7.49
C ALA A 213 9.65 -7.12 -7.60
N TYR A 214 9.08 -7.55 -6.48
CA TYR A 214 7.72 -8.04 -6.33
C TYR A 214 7.06 -7.38 -5.10
N PRO A 215 5.73 -7.47 -4.91
CA PRO A 215 5.09 -7.06 -3.66
C PRO A 215 5.74 -7.70 -2.42
N GLN A 216 6.18 -8.95 -2.56
CA GLN A 216 6.90 -9.73 -1.55
C GLN A 216 8.30 -9.17 -1.23
N SER A 217 8.89 -8.38 -2.12
CA SER A 217 10.16 -7.68 -1.89
C SER A 217 9.99 -6.56 -0.86
N ASP A 218 8.87 -5.83 -0.91
CA ASP A 218 8.53 -4.82 0.10
C ASP A 218 8.29 -5.49 1.47
N PHE A 219 7.69 -6.68 1.50
CA PHE A 219 7.46 -7.42 2.75
C PHE A 219 8.76 -7.86 3.42
N PHE A 220 9.77 -8.31 2.66
CA PHE A 220 11.08 -8.62 3.21
C PHE A 220 11.74 -7.40 3.85
N SER A 221 11.71 -6.26 3.15
CA SER A 221 12.25 -4.99 3.64
C SER A 221 11.54 -4.54 4.91
N LEU A 222 10.22 -4.73 4.98
CA LEU A 222 9.40 -4.49 6.16
C LEU A 222 9.77 -5.42 7.32
N GLY A 223 9.99 -6.71 7.07
CA GLY A 223 10.46 -7.65 8.09
C GLY A 223 11.80 -7.21 8.68
N ARG A 224 12.77 -6.84 7.84
CA ARG A 224 14.07 -6.29 8.26
C ARG A 224 13.94 -4.99 9.06
N THR A 225 12.98 -4.15 8.70
CA THR A 225 12.61 -2.96 9.47
C THR A 225 12.16 -3.33 10.88
N PHE A 226 11.29 -4.32 11.04
CA PHE A 226 10.85 -4.75 12.38
C PHE A 226 11.94 -5.46 13.19
N VAL A 227 12.85 -6.20 12.55
CA VAL A 227 14.06 -6.70 13.22
C VAL A 227 14.86 -5.54 13.81
N ARG A 228 15.12 -4.49 13.00
CA ARG A 228 15.83 -3.29 13.46
C ARG A 228 15.12 -2.62 14.64
N LEU A 229 13.80 -2.44 14.57
CA LEU A 229 13.02 -1.77 15.61
C LEU A 229 12.96 -2.57 16.92
N LEU A 230 12.80 -3.90 16.84
CA LEU A 230 12.67 -4.77 18.00
C LEU A 230 13.99 -5.12 18.67
N SER A 231 15.11 -5.07 17.94
CA SER A 231 16.44 -5.43 18.45
C SER A 231 17.37 -4.25 18.68
N ARG A 232 17.11 -3.10 18.03
CA ARG A 232 18.03 -1.95 17.95
C ARG A 232 19.41 -2.30 17.39
N LYS A 233 19.54 -3.42 16.67
CA LYS A 233 20.75 -3.77 15.89
C LYS A 233 20.48 -3.58 14.40
N HIS A 234 21.49 -3.19 13.64
CA HIS A 234 21.31 -3.07 12.20
C HIS A 234 21.13 -4.48 11.61
N PRO A 235 20.24 -4.71 10.62
CA PRO A 235 20.00 -6.06 10.12
C PRO A 235 21.23 -6.76 9.51
N SER A 236 22.25 -6.00 9.11
CA SER A 236 23.54 -6.53 8.63
C SER A 236 24.47 -7.00 9.76
N ASP A 237 24.20 -6.66 11.01
CA ASP A 237 25.02 -7.08 12.16
C ASP A 237 24.69 -8.52 12.60
N PHE A 238 23.62 -9.09 12.05
CA PHE A 238 23.19 -10.45 12.34
C PHE A 238 23.77 -11.44 11.35
N THR A 239 24.14 -12.61 11.86
CA THR A 239 24.54 -13.74 11.02
C THR A 239 23.33 -14.39 10.37
N GLN A 240 23.57 -15.02 9.22
CA GLN A 240 22.58 -15.79 8.48
C GLN A 240 22.98 -17.27 8.47
N ASP A 241 21.97 -18.13 8.47
CA ASP A 241 22.16 -19.55 8.26
C ASP A 241 22.70 -19.82 6.85
N LEU A 242 23.80 -20.57 6.73
CA LEU A 242 24.49 -20.75 5.45
C LEU A 242 23.66 -21.53 4.41
N GLN A 243 22.71 -22.35 4.85
CA GLN A 243 21.89 -23.19 3.96
C GLN A 243 20.56 -22.52 3.63
N THR A 244 19.88 -21.99 4.64
CA THR A 244 18.53 -21.44 4.53
C THR A 244 18.51 -19.93 4.34
N GLN A 245 19.64 -19.25 4.57
CA GLN A 245 19.78 -17.78 4.55
C GLN A 245 18.86 -17.06 5.54
N LYS A 246 18.31 -17.79 6.52
CA LYS A 246 17.49 -17.22 7.60
C LYS A 246 18.36 -16.41 8.54
N LEU A 247 17.85 -15.25 8.95
CA LEU A 247 18.55 -14.35 9.86
C LEU A 247 18.46 -14.84 11.30
N PHE A 248 19.58 -14.94 12.02
CA PHE A 248 19.59 -15.31 13.43
C PHE A 248 19.38 -14.10 14.35
N TRP A 249 18.16 -13.56 14.39
CA TRP A 249 17.85 -12.34 15.15
C TRP A 249 17.03 -12.57 16.43
N ARG A 250 16.28 -13.68 16.52
CA ARG A 250 15.33 -13.93 17.62
C ARG A 250 15.96 -13.92 19.01
N ASN A 251 17.23 -14.31 19.14
CA ASN A 251 17.94 -14.35 20.44
C ASN A 251 18.26 -12.95 21.00
N GLU A 252 18.21 -11.93 20.14
CA GLU A 252 18.52 -10.54 20.51
C GLU A 252 17.28 -9.76 20.96
N VAL A 253 16.09 -10.36 20.87
CA VAL A 253 14.84 -9.73 21.28
C VAL A 253 14.26 -10.46 22.49
N LYS A 254 13.87 -9.69 23.51
CA LYS A 254 13.25 -10.21 24.73
C LYS A 254 11.79 -9.77 24.77
N PHE A 255 10.93 -10.60 25.38
CA PHE A 255 9.52 -10.28 25.62
C PHE A 255 8.67 -10.05 24.36
N VAL A 256 8.96 -10.79 23.28
CA VAL A 256 8.15 -10.81 22.05
C VAL A 256 7.55 -12.21 21.88
N SER A 257 6.25 -12.28 21.62
CA SER A 257 5.57 -13.57 21.44
C SER A 257 6.08 -14.32 20.22
N LYS A 258 6.08 -15.66 20.31
CA LYS A 258 6.45 -16.54 19.20
C LYS A 258 5.68 -16.21 17.92
N ARG A 259 4.41 -15.80 18.01
CA ARG A 259 3.58 -15.47 16.85
C ARG A 259 4.09 -14.27 16.08
N LEU A 260 4.48 -13.20 16.77
CA LEU A 260 5.04 -12.03 16.10
C LEU A 260 6.41 -12.36 15.49
N LEU A 261 7.24 -13.14 16.18
CA LEU A 261 8.53 -13.60 15.63
C LEU A 261 8.33 -14.46 14.37
N ASP A 262 7.36 -15.38 14.39
CA ASP A 262 7.02 -16.23 13.24
C ASP A 262 6.50 -15.41 12.06
N LEU A 263 5.66 -14.38 12.31
CA LEU A 263 5.21 -13.47 11.26
C LEU A 263 6.37 -12.69 10.64
N ILE A 264 7.27 -12.14 11.46
CA ILE A 264 8.42 -11.37 10.97
C ILE A 264 9.36 -12.27 10.14
N ASP A 265 9.59 -13.51 10.57
CA ASP A 265 10.36 -14.48 9.77
C ASP A 265 9.64 -14.85 8.47
N PHE A 266 8.32 -15.02 8.49
CA PHE A 266 7.53 -15.29 7.30
C PHE A 266 7.64 -14.16 6.27
N LEU A 267 7.69 -12.90 6.71
CA LEU A 267 7.96 -11.75 5.84
C LEU A 267 9.36 -11.80 5.22
N MET A 268 10.34 -12.40 5.91
CA MET A 268 11.75 -12.43 5.52
C MET A 268 12.22 -13.76 4.92
N GLU A 269 11.32 -14.67 4.57
CA GLU A 269 11.71 -15.94 3.93
C GLU A 269 12.61 -15.68 2.70
N HIS A 270 13.65 -16.50 2.52
CA HIS A 270 14.68 -16.22 1.52
C HIS A 270 14.10 -16.20 0.10
N ASP A 271 13.40 -17.27 -0.28
CA ASP A 271 12.63 -17.31 -1.53
C ASP A 271 11.36 -16.47 -1.39
N TRP A 272 11.24 -15.45 -2.24
CA TRP A 272 10.10 -14.52 -2.25
C TRP A 272 8.76 -15.22 -2.48
N LYS A 273 8.73 -16.41 -3.09
CA LYS A 273 7.51 -17.21 -3.29
C LYS A 273 6.97 -17.81 -2.00
N ASN A 274 7.83 -17.96 -0.99
CA ASN A 274 7.49 -18.48 0.33
C ASN A 274 7.13 -17.38 1.33
N ARG A 275 7.14 -16.10 0.92
CA ARG A 275 6.63 -14.97 1.70
C ARG A 275 5.11 -14.83 1.50
N PRO A 276 4.40 -14.03 2.33
CA PRO A 276 2.99 -13.76 2.11
C PRO A 276 2.72 -13.25 0.69
N LYS A 277 1.66 -13.75 0.06
CA LYS A 277 1.31 -13.45 -1.34
C LYS A 277 0.88 -12.00 -1.53
N ASN A 278 0.25 -11.42 -0.51
CA ASN A 278 -0.29 -10.07 -0.52
C ASN A 278 -0.51 -9.55 0.91
N THR A 279 -0.90 -8.29 1.00
CA THR A 279 -1.22 -7.61 2.27
C THR A 279 -2.40 -8.25 2.99
N GLN A 280 -3.39 -8.80 2.28
CA GLN A 280 -4.54 -9.46 2.90
C GLN A 280 -4.14 -10.71 3.69
N GLU A 281 -3.21 -11.52 3.17
CA GLU A 281 -2.69 -12.69 3.88
C GLU A 281 -2.01 -12.32 5.20
N ILE A 282 -1.24 -11.22 5.20
CA ILE A 282 -0.60 -10.69 6.41
C ILE A 282 -1.65 -10.23 7.42
N LEU A 283 -2.66 -9.47 6.97
CA LEU A 283 -3.74 -9.00 7.84
C LEU A 283 -4.52 -10.17 8.45
N LEU A 284 -4.80 -11.23 7.68
CA LEU A 284 -5.43 -12.44 8.19
C LEU A 284 -4.58 -13.15 9.25
N TYR A 285 -3.27 -13.25 9.03
CA TYR A 285 -2.33 -13.80 10.01
C TYR A 285 -2.35 -12.99 11.32
N MET A 286 -2.41 -11.66 11.23
CA MET A 286 -2.48 -10.78 12.39
C MET A 286 -3.81 -10.86 13.15
N LEU A 287 -4.93 -11.18 12.48
CA LEU A 287 -6.23 -11.37 13.15
C LEU A 287 -6.21 -12.58 14.09
N ASP A 288 -5.44 -13.62 13.78
CA ASP A 288 -5.27 -14.78 14.66
C ASP A 288 -4.68 -14.41 16.03
N PHE A 289 -3.89 -13.33 16.09
CA PHE A 289 -3.33 -12.84 17.36
C PHE A 289 -4.43 -12.43 18.35
N MET A 290 -5.55 -11.90 17.84
CA MET A 290 -6.70 -11.43 18.62
C MET A 290 -7.67 -12.56 19.01
N MET A 291 -7.80 -13.58 18.16
CA MET A 291 -8.70 -14.72 18.41
C MET A 291 -8.19 -15.64 19.53
N VAL A 292 -6.87 -15.78 19.68
CA VAL A 292 -6.31 -16.63 20.74
C VAL A 292 -6.16 -15.88 22.08
N THR A 293 -6.03 -14.56 22.08
CA THR A 293 -6.03 -13.77 23.32
C THR A 293 -7.39 -13.76 24.01
N THR A 294 -8.49 -13.72 23.25
CA THR A 294 -9.85 -13.87 23.78
C THR A 294 -10.12 -15.29 24.30
N ALA A 295 -9.64 -16.33 23.61
CA ALA A 295 -9.74 -17.71 24.06
C ALA A 295 -8.93 -17.96 25.35
N ASN A 296 -7.69 -17.47 25.46
CA ASN A 296 -6.85 -17.68 26.64
C ASN A 296 -7.33 -16.94 27.90
N ASN A 297 -8.01 -15.80 27.74
CA ASN A 297 -8.66 -15.11 28.87
C ASN A 297 -9.89 -15.86 29.39
N HIS A 298 -10.50 -16.75 28.60
CA HIS A 298 -11.56 -17.64 29.06
C HIS A 298 -11.04 -18.88 29.82
N TYR A 299 -9.75 -19.24 29.69
CA TYR A 299 -9.15 -20.43 30.31
C TYR A 299 -8.20 -20.16 31.49
N LYS A 300 -7.94 -18.89 31.85
CA LYS A 300 -7.17 -18.54 33.05
C LYS A 300 -8.06 -18.09 34.20
N ASN A 301 -8.73 -19.05 34.83
CA ASN A 301 -9.06 -18.93 36.26
C ASN A 301 -9.08 -20.31 36.95
N PRO A 302 -7.91 -20.87 37.33
CA PRO A 302 -7.86 -21.96 38.30
C PRO A 302 -7.69 -21.35 39.70
N ASN A 303 -8.59 -21.74 40.62
CA ASN A 303 -8.54 -21.55 42.08
C ASN A 303 -9.26 -20.34 42.67
N ILE A 304 -10.60 -20.38 42.71
CA ILE A 304 -11.34 -20.17 43.96
C ILE A 304 -12.56 -21.11 43.92
N VAL A 305 -12.62 -22.12 44.79
CA VAL A 305 -13.76 -22.47 45.67
C VAL A 305 -13.33 -23.67 46.51
N GLY A 306 -12.86 -23.37 47.73
CA GLY A 306 -13.30 -24.14 48.88
C GLY A 306 -14.72 -23.72 49.23
N SER A 307 -15.59 -24.71 49.42
CA SER A 307 -16.85 -24.65 50.15
C SER A 307 -17.78 -23.42 49.96
N LYS A 308 -18.85 -23.62 49.19
CA LYS A 308 -20.25 -23.53 49.69
C LYS A 308 -21.23 -23.83 48.55
N ARG A 309 -22.12 -24.80 48.79
CA ARG A 309 -23.33 -25.02 47.99
C ARG A 309 -24.18 -23.74 48.02
N GLY A 310 -24.33 -23.10 46.87
CA GLY A 310 -25.29 -22.04 46.63
C GLY A 310 -25.80 -22.16 45.20
N LYS A 311 -27.09 -22.51 45.04
CA LYS A 311 -27.81 -22.42 43.78
C LYS A 311 -27.70 -20.98 43.28
N LEU A 312 -27.00 -20.74 42.16
CA LEU A 312 -27.10 -19.46 41.43
C LEU A 312 -27.09 -19.69 39.92
N SER A 313 -28.32 -19.79 39.41
CA SER A 313 -28.84 -19.42 38.08
C SER A 313 -28.04 -19.73 36.80
N ASN A 314 -28.68 -20.53 35.95
CA ASN A 314 -28.53 -20.66 34.49
C ASN A 314 -28.69 -19.33 33.69
N TYR A 315 -28.59 -18.15 34.31
CA TYR A 315 -28.87 -16.86 33.67
C TYR A 315 -27.71 -16.33 32.80
N ASN A 316 -26.46 -16.74 33.06
CA ASN A 316 -25.29 -16.19 32.34
C ASN A 316 -24.90 -16.96 31.07
N PHE A 317 -25.33 -18.21 30.91
CA PHE A 317 -25.08 -18.99 29.68
C PHE A 317 -26.11 -18.66 28.59
N ILE A 318 -27.34 -18.30 28.98
CA ILE A 318 -28.40 -17.90 28.05
C ILE A 318 -28.09 -16.52 27.46
N ASN A 319 -27.52 -15.60 28.23
CA ASN A 319 -27.19 -14.25 27.75
C ASN A 319 -26.01 -14.20 26.75
N SER A 320 -25.00 -15.05 26.90
CA SER A 320 -23.89 -15.12 25.91
C SER A 320 -24.35 -15.79 24.61
N GLY A 321 -25.20 -16.81 24.69
CA GLY A 321 -25.84 -17.42 23.51
C GLY A 321 -26.78 -16.44 22.78
N LEU A 322 -27.58 -15.67 23.51
CA LEU A 322 -28.45 -14.62 22.97
C LEU A 322 -27.64 -13.48 22.32
N LEU A 323 -26.50 -13.11 22.88
CA LEU A 323 -25.62 -12.09 22.31
C LEU A 323 -24.98 -12.56 20.99
N ILE A 324 -24.46 -13.79 20.95
CA ILE A 324 -23.89 -14.39 19.74
C ILE A 324 -24.97 -14.54 18.67
N PHE A 325 -26.16 -15.02 19.06
CA PHE A 325 -27.31 -15.13 18.15
C PHE A 325 -27.73 -13.76 17.61
N SER A 326 -27.75 -12.72 18.44
CA SER A 326 -28.05 -11.34 18.03
C SER A 326 -27.03 -10.78 17.04
N ILE A 327 -25.73 -11.05 17.24
CA ILE A 327 -24.67 -10.60 16.32
C ILE A 327 -24.79 -11.32 14.97
N VAL A 328 -24.97 -12.64 14.97
CA VAL A 328 -25.14 -13.42 13.73
C VAL A 328 -26.41 -13.02 12.98
N LEU A 329 -27.50 -12.80 13.69
CA LEU A 329 -28.76 -12.32 13.12
C LEU A 329 -28.61 -10.92 12.50
N ASN A 330 -27.86 -10.02 13.14
CA ASN A 330 -27.57 -8.70 12.59
C ASN A 330 -26.74 -8.76 11.30
N PHE A 331 -25.69 -9.60 11.24
CA PHE A 331 -24.93 -9.77 9.99
C PHE A 331 -25.79 -10.40 8.87
N PHE A 332 -26.67 -11.34 9.21
CA PHE A 332 -27.61 -11.91 8.25
C PHE A 332 -28.62 -10.87 7.73
N LEU A 333 -29.19 -10.05 8.62
CA LEU A 333 -30.10 -8.96 8.26
C LEU A 333 -29.40 -7.88 7.44
N ILE A 334 -28.15 -7.51 7.76
CA ILE A 334 -27.33 -6.60 6.96
C ILE A 334 -27.07 -7.19 5.57
N GLY A 335 -26.75 -8.48 5.47
CA GLY A 335 -26.61 -9.15 4.18
C GLY A 335 -27.90 -9.13 3.36
N LEU A 336 -29.06 -9.31 4.00
CA LEU A 336 -30.38 -9.20 3.38
C LEU A 336 -30.68 -7.77 2.91
N LEU A 337 -30.39 -6.77 3.74
CA LEU A 337 -30.55 -5.35 3.41
C LEU A 337 -29.62 -4.93 2.27
N ILE A 338 -28.38 -5.39 2.24
CA ILE A 338 -27.44 -5.17 1.13
C ILE A 338 -27.98 -5.82 -0.14
N LYS A 339 -28.49 -7.06 -0.07
CA LYS A 339 -29.07 -7.76 -1.21
C LYS A 339 -30.32 -7.06 -1.73
N VAL A 340 -31.18 -6.55 -0.85
CA VAL A 340 -32.34 -5.71 -1.19
C VAL A 340 -31.88 -4.37 -1.80
N TYR A 341 -30.86 -3.72 -1.23
CA TYR A 341 -30.30 -2.47 -1.75
C TYR A 341 -29.77 -2.62 -3.18
N TYR A 342 -29.12 -3.75 -3.50
CA TYR A 342 -28.65 -4.03 -4.86
C TYR A 342 -29.75 -4.56 -5.80
N LEU A 343 -30.80 -5.22 -5.28
CA LEU A 343 -31.95 -5.66 -6.10
C LEU A 343 -32.93 -4.50 -6.40
N MET A 344 -33.11 -3.56 -5.49
CA MET A 344 -34.02 -2.42 -5.62
C MET A 344 -33.85 -1.63 -6.93
N PRO A 345 -32.63 -1.21 -7.34
CA PRO A 345 -32.46 -0.50 -8.61
C PRO A 345 -32.80 -1.35 -9.83
N VAL A 346 -32.61 -2.68 -9.78
CA VAL A 346 -32.99 -3.59 -10.87
C VAL A 346 -34.51 -3.75 -10.95
N VAL A 347 -35.20 -3.89 -9.82
CA VAL A 347 -36.67 -3.99 -9.77
C VAL A 347 -37.32 -2.68 -10.22
N VAL A 348 -36.79 -1.53 -9.79
CA VAL A 348 -37.25 -0.20 -10.24
C VAL A 348 -37.05 -0.04 -11.76
N LEU A 349 -35.89 -0.43 -12.30
CA LEU A 349 -35.64 -0.37 -13.74
C LEU A 349 -36.61 -1.28 -14.52
N LEU A 350 -36.84 -2.51 -14.04
CA LEU A 350 -37.81 -3.43 -14.64
C LEU A 350 -39.24 -2.87 -14.60
N LEU A 351 -39.66 -2.25 -13.49
CA LEU A 351 -40.95 -1.58 -13.39
C LEU A 351 -41.06 -0.41 -14.37
N PHE A 352 -40.03 0.42 -14.51
CA PHE A 352 -39.99 1.49 -15.52
C PHE A 352 -40.12 0.95 -16.94
N VAL A 353 -39.45 -0.16 -17.25
CA VAL A 353 -39.57 -0.83 -18.55
C VAL A 353 -41.00 -1.34 -18.77
N VAL A 354 -41.60 -2.01 -17.78
CA VAL A 354 -42.99 -2.50 -17.88
C VAL A 354 -43.99 -1.37 -18.05
N VAL A 355 -43.88 -0.29 -17.26
CA VAL A 355 -44.75 0.89 -17.37
C VAL A 355 -44.59 1.55 -18.74
N SER A 356 -43.36 1.68 -19.24
CA SER A 356 -43.10 2.22 -20.58
C SER A 356 -43.72 1.35 -21.68
N ILE A 357 -43.58 0.02 -21.60
CA ILE A 357 -44.17 -0.95 -22.54
C ILE A 357 -45.70 -0.84 -22.52
N LEU A 358 -46.32 -0.79 -21.35
CA LEU A 358 -47.77 -0.62 -21.21
C LEU A 358 -48.25 0.72 -21.76
N SER A 359 -47.49 1.79 -21.52
CA SER A 359 -47.82 3.13 -22.01
C SER A 359 -47.79 3.17 -23.55
N ILE A 360 -46.77 2.58 -24.18
CA ILE A 360 -46.68 2.47 -25.64
C ILE A 360 -47.83 1.61 -26.20
N SER A 361 -48.21 0.53 -25.50
CA SER A 361 -49.31 -0.34 -25.92
C SER A 361 -50.68 0.38 -25.93
N LEU A 362 -50.88 1.33 -25.00
CA LEU A 362 -52.08 2.16 -24.93
C LEU A 362 -52.14 3.20 -26.05
N VAL A 363 -50.99 3.76 -26.43
CA VAL A 363 -50.92 4.78 -27.50
C VAL A 363 -51.01 4.14 -28.90
N PHE A 364 -50.48 2.93 -29.10
CA PHE A 364 -50.41 2.25 -30.41
C PHE A 364 -50.99 0.82 -30.40
N PRO A 365 -52.29 0.63 -30.13
CA PRO A 365 -52.86 -0.68 -29.85
C PRO A 365 -52.83 -1.68 -31.03
N LEU A 366 -52.85 -1.20 -32.28
CA LEU A 366 -52.84 -2.05 -33.47
C LEU A 366 -51.44 -2.48 -33.92
N GLU A 367 -50.43 -1.66 -33.67
CA GLU A 367 -49.06 -1.85 -34.17
C GLU A 367 -48.15 -2.53 -33.13
N PHE A 368 -48.47 -2.34 -31.85
CA PHE A 368 -47.70 -2.87 -30.73
C PHE A 368 -47.54 -4.41 -30.74
N PRO A 369 -48.56 -5.22 -31.06
CA PRO A 369 -48.40 -6.69 -31.11
C PRO A 369 -47.41 -7.14 -32.20
N LEU A 370 -47.36 -6.42 -33.32
CA LEU A 370 -46.42 -6.70 -34.42
C LEU A 370 -44.99 -6.32 -34.04
N PHE A 371 -44.82 -5.20 -33.33
CA PHE A 371 -43.54 -4.76 -32.79
C PHE A 371 -42.96 -5.79 -31.81
N ILE A 372 -43.75 -6.24 -30.82
CA ILE A 372 -43.32 -7.27 -29.86
C ILE A 372 -42.93 -8.58 -30.56
N LYS A 373 -43.70 -9.00 -31.58
CA LYS A 373 -43.40 -10.21 -32.36
C LYS A 373 -42.06 -10.11 -33.11
N ARG A 374 -41.69 -8.93 -33.60
CA ARG A 374 -40.39 -8.67 -34.25
C ARG A 374 -39.24 -8.69 -33.23
N VAL A 375 -39.41 -8.04 -32.07
CA VAL A 375 -38.41 -8.03 -30.99
C VAL A 375 -38.15 -9.45 -30.47
N TYR A 376 -39.21 -10.24 -30.26
CA TYR A 376 -39.08 -11.63 -29.82
C TYR A 376 -38.33 -12.50 -30.84
N LYS A 377 -38.60 -12.32 -32.15
CA LYS A 377 -37.91 -13.03 -33.23
C LYS A 377 -36.41 -12.67 -33.29
N LEU A 378 -36.06 -11.40 -33.07
CA LEU A 378 -34.68 -10.94 -32.98
C LEU A 378 -33.95 -11.54 -31.77
N LEU A 379 -34.58 -11.53 -30.59
CA LEU A 379 -33.99 -12.13 -29.38
C LEU A 379 -33.75 -13.64 -29.53
N LEU A 380 -34.68 -14.36 -30.16
CA LEU A 380 -34.51 -15.80 -30.44
C LEU A 380 -33.33 -16.06 -31.40
N SER A 381 -33.16 -15.22 -32.43
CA SER A 381 -32.04 -15.34 -33.38
C SER A 381 -30.68 -15.04 -32.74
N SER A 382 -30.63 -14.14 -31.75
CA SER A 382 -29.39 -13.80 -31.05
C SER A 382 -28.87 -14.91 -30.12
N LYS A 383 -29.76 -15.71 -29.49
CA LYS A 383 -29.37 -16.85 -28.64
C LYS A 383 -28.81 -18.04 -29.43
N ILE A 384 -29.18 -18.19 -30.70
CA ILE A 384 -28.69 -19.26 -31.60
C ILE A 384 -27.22 -19.00 -32.00
N SER A 385 -26.77 -17.75 -32.03
CA SER A 385 -25.38 -17.37 -32.37
C SER A 385 -24.35 -17.72 -31.28
N LEU A 386 -24.73 -17.70 -30.00
CA LEU A 386 -23.82 -17.95 -28.88
C LEU A 386 -23.50 -19.44 -28.64
N PHE A 387 -24.33 -20.36 -29.15
CA PHE A 387 -24.07 -21.81 -29.04
C PHE A 387 -23.24 -22.40 -30.20
N CYS A 388 -23.09 -21.70 -31.33
CA CYS A 388 -22.37 -22.22 -32.51
C CYS A 388 -20.87 -21.89 -32.56
N HIS A 389 -20.30 -21.16 -31.59
CA HIS A 389 -18.91 -20.70 -31.62
C HIS A 389 -17.92 -21.43 -30.69
N SER A 390 -18.34 -22.47 -29.95
CA SER A 390 -17.45 -23.22 -29.04
C SER A 390 -16.92 -24.57 -29.57
N GLY A 391 -17.26 -24.97 -30.80
CA GLY A 391 -16.93 -26.32 -31.31
C GLY A 391 -16.29 -26.35 -32.69
N ARG A 392 -15.07 -25.81 -32.87
CA ARG A 392 -14.17 -26.16 -34.01
C ARG A 392 -12.79 -25.49 -33.89
N ARG A 393 -11.85 -26.09 -33.14
CA ARG A 393 -10.41 -26.01 -33.43
C ARG A 393 -9.70 -27.32 -33.07
N ASN A 394 -8.87 -27.77 -34.02
CA ASN A 394 -7.80 -28.78 -33.94
C ASN A 394 -8.15 -30.26 -34.13
N MET A 395 -8.28 -30.69 -35.39
CA MET A 395 -7.57 -31.86 -35.93
C MET A 395 -7.45 -31.73 -37.47
N LYS A 396 -6.26 -31.37 -37.97
CA LYS A 396 -5.87 -31.60 -39.37
C LYS A 396 -4.65 -32.52 -39.38
N LYS A 397 -4.90 -33.78 -39.76
CA LYS A 397 -3.90 -34.80 -40.08
C LYS A 397 -3.16 -34.43 -41.38
N LYS A 398 -1.85 -34.65 -41.43
CA LYS A 398 -1.03 -34.67 -42.66
C LYS A 398 -1.39 -35.91 -43.50
N PRO A 399 -1.48 -35.84 -44.83
CA PRO A 399 -1.51 -37.02 -45.68
C PRO A 399 -0.08 -37.45 -46.08
N LEU A 400 0.15 -38.76 -46.02
CA LEU A 400 1.21 -39.45 -46.73
C LEU A 400 0.94 -39.45 -48.24
N LYS A 401 2.01 -39.42 -49.03
CA LYS A 401 2.04 -39.70 -50.47
C LYS A 401 3.18 -40.68 -50.75
N PRO A 402 3.10 -41.41 -51.87
CA PRO A 402 3.06 -42.87 -51.95
C PRO A 402 4.37 -43.58 -51.64
#